data_AF-A0A7G8XAZ2-F1
#
_entry.id   AF-A0A7G8XAZ2-F1
#
_cell.length_a   1.000
_cell.length_b   1.000
_cell.length_c   1.000
_cell.angle_alpha   90.00
_cell.angle_beta   90.00
_cell.angle_gamma   90.00
#
_symmetry.space_group_name_H-M   'P 1'
#
loop_
_entity.id
_entity.type
_entity.pdbx_description
1 polymer ?
#
loop_
_entity_poly.entity_id
_entity_poly.type
_entity_poly.pdbx_seq_one_letter_code
_entity_poly.pdbx_strand_id
1 'polypeptide(L)'
;MKLKFLYLAITAFLIVGCSNNQEVGNITDTDSYENVREVAWAFIEEKGWNDNAKKDWKSAKVKKMIANNSYELLDKTYEGKEILIVSFEDKENVVVGTPLILIDPNLNEVIGYMPGE
;
A
#
# COMPACT_ATOMS: atom_id res chain seq x y z
N MET A 1 -40.01 -45.07 33.43
CA MET A 1 -40.59 -44.19 32.40
C MET A 1 -39.64 -44.15 31.21
N LYS A 2 -40.07 -44.61 30.03
CA LYS A 2 -39.29 -44.55 28.79
C LYS A 2 -39.55 -43.21 28.11
N LEU A 3 -38.57 -42.31 28.09
CA LEU A 3 -38.67 -41.08 27.33
C LEU A 3 -38.05 -41.31 25.94
N LYS A 4 -38.92 -41.64 24.98
CA LYS A 4 -38.69 -41.35 23.57
C LYS A 4 -38.71 -39.83 23.42
N PHE A 5 -37.86 -39.24 22.58
CA PHE A 5 -38.26 -38.37 21.48
C PHE A 5 -37.02 -37.96 20.67
N LEU A 6 -36.93 -38.62 19.52
CA LEU A 6 -36.20 -38.29 18.32
C LEU A 6 -36.73 -36.97 17.74
N TYR A 7 -35.91 -35.93 17.60
CA TYR A 7 -36.06 -34.90 16.56
C TYR A 7 -34.69 -34.30 16.23
N LEU A 8 -34.00 -34.89 15.26
CA LEU A 8 -32.84 -34.30 14.61
C LEU A 8 -33.35 -33.34 13.53
N ALA A 9 -33.57 -32.08 13.90
CA ALA A 9 -33.96 -31.03 12.96
C ALA A 9 -32.74 -30.61 12.13
N ILE A 10 -32.70 -31.10 10.89
CA ILE A 10 -31.81 -30.65 9.83
C ILE A 10 -32.09 -29.17 9.58
N THR A 11 -31.17 -28.30 9.97
CA THR A 11 -31.20 -26.87 9.60
C THR A 11 -30.30 -26.69 8.39
N ALA A 12 -30.93 -26.57 7.23
CA ALA A 12 -30.28 -26.15 6.00
C ALA A 12 -29.86 -24.68 6.15
N PHE A 13 -28.56 -24.42 6.29
CA PHE A 13 -28.01 -23.08 6.13
C PHE A 13 -28.03 -22.75 4.63
N LEU A 14 -28.99 -21.91 4.24
CA LEU A 14 -28.98 -21.21 2.96
C LEU A 14 -27.80 -20.23 2.98
N ILE A 15 -26.75 -20.57 2.25
CA ILE A 15 -25.65 -19.66 1.91
C ILE A 15 -26.20 -18.61 0.95
N VAL A 16 -26.55 -17.44 1.49
CA VAL A 16 -26.76 -16.22 0.70
C VAL A 16 -25.37 -15.76 0.27
N GLY A 17 -25.03 -16.00 -1.01
CA GLY A 17 -23.86 -15.42 -1.63
C GLY A 17 -24.08 -13.93 -1.85
N CYS A 18 -23.55 -13.09 -0.96
CA CYS A 18 -23.35 -11.68 -1.26
C CYS A 18 -22.26 -11.57 -2.34
N SER A 19 -22.66 -11.46 -3.59
CA SER A 19 -21.82 -10.95 -4.67
C SER A 19 -21.54 -9.48 -4.37
N ASN A 20 -20.45 -9.20 -3.68
CA ASN A 20 -19.95 -7.84 -3.54
C ASN A 20 -19.31 -7.46 -4.88
N ASN A 21 -20.08 -6.78 -5.72
CA ASN A 21 -19.52 -5.98 -6.80
C ASN A 21 -18.70 -4.87 -6.14
N GLN A 22 -17.40 -5.11 -5.94
CA GLN A 22 -16.47 -4.05 -5.60
C GLN A 22 -16.15 -3.28 -6.88
N GLU A 23 -17.06 -2.39 -7.25
CA GLU A 23 -16.75 -1.28 -8.13
C GLU A 23 -17.12 0.02 -7.43
N VAL A 24 -16.16 0.94 -7.48
CA VAL A 24 -16.29 2.36 -7.17
C VAL A 24 -16.43 2.72 -5.68
N GLY A 25 -15.28 2.72 -4.99
CA GLY A 25 -15.07 3.61 -3.84
C GLY A 25 -14.74 5.01 -4.33
N ASN A 26 -15.77 5.83 -4.61
CA ASN A 26 -15.62 7.28 -4.59
C ASN A 26 -15.80 7.69 -3.13
N ILE A 27 -14.76 7.45 -2.33
CA ILE A 27 -14.78 7.82 -0.92
C ILE A 27 -14.37 9.29 -0.86
N THR A 28 -15.26 10.11 -0.30
CA THR A 28 -14.89 11.40 0.28
C THR A 28 -14.02 11.12 1.51
N ASP A 29 -12.79 10.69 1.27
CA ASP A 29 -11.84 10.25 2.28
C ASP A 29 -10.94 11.41 2.66
N THR A 30 -10.85 11.71 3.95
CA THR A 30 -9.63 12.26 4.53
C THR A 30 -8.47 11.44 3.97
N ASP A 31 -7.52 12.08 3.29
CA ASP A 31 -6.51 11.38 2.50
C ASP A 31 -5.72 10.37 3.35
N SER A 32 -6.08 9.09 3.24
CA SER A 32 -5.62 8.02 4.14
C SER A 32 -4.12 7.73 4.04
N TYR A 33 -3.43 8.38 3.10
CA TYR A 33 -2.00 8.21 2.85
C TYR A 33 -1.18 9.46 3.16
N GLU A 34 -1.73 10.45 3.88
CA GLU A 34 -0.99 11.64 4.30
C GLU A 34 0.34 11.29 4.98
N ASN A 35 0.29 10.50 6.07
CA ASN A 35 1.49 10.07 6.80
C ASN A 35 2.47 9.27 5.91
N VAL A 36 1.95 8.42 5.01
CA VAL A 36 2.78 7.64 4.09
C VAL A 36 3.58 8.55 3.15
N ARG A 37 2.95 9.61 2.64
CA ARG A 37 3.64 10.57 1.76
C ARG A 37 4.63 11.44 2.53
N GLU A 38 4.30 11.85 3.75
CA GLU A 38 5.23 12.59 4.61
C GLU A 38 6.49 11.78 4.93
N VAL A 39 6.33 10.51 5.33
CA VAL A 39 7.47 9.62 5.60
C VAL A 39 8.34 9.41 4.36
N ALA A 40 7.72 9.15 3.20
CA ALA A 40 8.47 9.00 1.96
C ALA A 40 9.24 10.28 1.59
N TRP A 41 8.63 11.45 1.81
CA TRP A 41 9.25 12.73 1.52
C TRP A 41 10.44 13.02 2.44
N ALA A 42 10.27 12.81 3.75
CA ALA A 42 11.35 12.96 4.72
C ALA A 42 12.56 12.08 4.35
N PHE A 43 12.32 10.86 3.86
CA PHE A 43 13.38 9.97 3.40
C PHE A 43 14.13 10.52 2.18
N ILE A 44 13.43 11.03 1.16
CA ILE A 44 14.13 11.61 -0.01
C ILE A 44 14.85 12.92 0.32
N GLU A 45 14.37 13.70 1.29
CA GLU A 45 15.09 14.87 1.81
C GLU A 45 16.36 14.47 2.55
N GLU A 46 16.30 13.45 3.41
CA GLU A 46 17.48 12.90 4.10
C GLU A 46 18.56 12.44 3.11
N LYS A 47 18.15 11.84 1.98
CA LYS A 47 19.06 11.39 0.92
C LYS A 47 19.49 12.50 -0.05
N GLY A 48 18.90 13.69 0.03
CA GLY A 48 19.14 14.78 -0.90
C GLY A 48 18.61 14.53 -2.33
N TRP A 49 17.59 13.67 -2.46
CA TRP A 49 16.95 13.35 -3.75
C TRP A 49 15.75 14.25 -4.07
N ASN A 50 15.27 15.02 -3.08
CA ASN A 50 14.17 15.96 -3.22
C ASN A 50 14.40 17.03 -4.30
N ASP A 51 15.66 17.33 -4.64
CA ASP A 51 16.00 18.26 -5.72
C ASP A 51 15.51 17.82 -7.10
N ASN A 52 15.27 16.52 -7.30
CA ASN A 52 14.73 16.00 -8.57
C ASN A 52 13.20 16.08 -8.65
N ALA A 53 12.52 16.23 -7.51
CA ALA A 53 11.05 16.26 -7.44
C ALA A 53 10.49 17.65 -7.75
N LYS A 54 9.49 17.72 -8.63
CA LYS A 54 8.86 18.97 -9.09
C LYS A 54 7.98 19.63 -8.03
N LYS A 55 7.37 18.83 -7.17
CA LYS A 55 6.37 19.24 -6.18
C LYS A 55 6.68 18.57 -4.84
N ASP A 56 5.94 18.98 -3.82
CA ASP A 56 6.02 18.41 -2.47
C ASP A 56 5.29 17.06 -2.35
N TRP A 57 5.35 16.52 -1.13
CA TRP A 57 4.74 15.27 -0.73
C TRP A 57 3.24 15.17 -1.02
N LYS A 58 2.49 16.29 -1.03
CA LYS A 58 1.03 16.29 -1.20
C LYS A 58 0.61 15.79 -2.58
N SER A 59 1.48 15.95 -3.56
CA SER A 59 1.25 15.52 -4.93
C SER A 59 1.64 14.06 -5.20
N ALA A 60 2.29 13.40 -4.23
CA ALA A 60 2.81 12.06 -4.41
C ALA A 60 1.68 11.04 -4.57
N LYS A 61 1.90 10.07 -5.46
CA LYS A 61 0.95 8.99 -5.71
C LYS A 61 1.35 7.79 -4.88
N VAL A 62 0.36 7.16 -4.24
CA VAL A 62 0.56 5.94 -3.45
C VAL A 62 -0.13 4.78 -4.16
N LYS A 63 0.57 3.65 -4.27
CA LYS A 63 0.05 2.41 -4.86
C LYS A 63 0.41 1.21 -3.99
N LYS A 64 -0.50 0.25 -3.87
CA LYS A 64 -0.22 -1.05 -3.26
C LYS A 64 0.44 -1.99 -4.26
N MET A 65 1.38 -2.80 -3.81
CA MET A 65 1.96 -3.86 -4.62
C MET A 65 2.58 -4.98 -3.76
N ILE A 66 3.05 -6.05 -4.41
CA ILE A 66 3.87 -7.09 -3.77
C ILE A 66 5.35 -6.82 -4.02
N ALA A 67 6.14 -6.70 -2.95
CA ALA A 67 7.58 -6.51 -3.04
C ALA A 67 8.26 -7.67 -3.77
N ASN A 68 9.17 -7.35 -4.68
CA ASN A 68 9.96 -8.31 -5.44
C ASN A 68 11.44 -7.87 -5.49
N ASN A 69 12.26 -8.62 -6.22
CA ASN A 69 13.69 -8.40 -6.34
C ASN A 69 14.12 -7.22 -7.24
N SER A 70 13.18 -6.47 -7.82
CA SER A 70 13.49 -5.26 -8.61
C SER A 70 13.77 -4.02 -7.75
N TYR A 71 13.54 -4.11 -6.44
CA TYR A 71 13.71 -3.02 -5.49
C TYR A 71 14.94 -3.22 -4.60
N GLU A 72 15.55 -2.12 -4.18
CA GLU A 72 16.54 -2.13 -3.10
C GLU A 72 15.81 -2.21 -1.76
N LEU A 73 15.57 -3.43 -1.29
CA LEU A 73 14.98 -3.67 0.03
C LEU A 73 16.02 -3.47 1.14
N LEU A 74 15.76 -2.53 2.04
CA LEU A 74 16.54 -2.30 3.25
C LEU A 74 16.31 -3.44 4.26
N ASP A 75 15.08 -3.97 4.29
CA ASP A 75 14.74 -5.19 5.02
C ASP A 75 14.23 -6.27 4.04
N LYS A 76 15.04 -7.33 3.89
CA LYS A 76 14.72 -8.47 3.01
C LYS A 76 13.55 -9.31 3.50
N THR A 77 13.13 -9.18 4.76
CA THR A 77 11.94 -9.89 5.26
C THR A 77 10.66 -9.45 4.56
N TYR A 78 10.68 -8.34 3.81
CA TYR A 78 9.54 -7.86 3.03
C TYR A 78 9.40 -8.49 1.65
N GLU A 79 10.35 -9.32 1.20
CA GLU A 79 10.23 -10.01 -0.07
C GLU A 79 8.94 -10.85 -0.13
N GLY A 80 8.13 -10.64 -1.18
CA GLY A 80 6.83 -11.30 -1.33
C GLY A 80 5.69 -10.78 -0.45
N LYS A 81 5.89 -9.70 0.30
CA LYS A 81 4.84 -9.06 1.12
C LYS A 81 4.15 -7.89 0.41
N GLU A 82 2.93 -7.57 0.84
CA GLU A 82 2.24 -6.33 0.41
C GLU A 82 2.94 -5.11 1.00
N ILE A 83 3.21 -4.13 0.15
CA ILE A 83 3.87 -2.86 0.46
C ILE A 83 3.15 -1.69 -0.20
N LEU A 84 3.47 -0.47 0.24
CA LEU A 84 3.10 0.76 -0.45
C LEU A 84 4.28 1.30 -1.24
N ILE A 85 4.06 1.68 -2.50
CA ILE A 85 4.98 2.49 -3.29
C ILE A 85 4.48 3.93 -3.28
N VAL A 86 5.41 4.85 -3.00
CA VAL A 86 5.23 6.28 -3.17
C VAL A 86 6.08 6.76 -4.34
N SER A 87 5.45 7.45 -5.28
CA SER A 87 6.12 8.05 -6.45
C SER A 87 5.90 9.55 -6.50
N PHE A 88 6.95 10.30 -6.85
CA PHE A 88 6.94 11.75 -6.98
C PHE A 88 7.01 12.15 -8.46
N GLU A 89 6.46 13.33 -8.81
CA GLU A 89 6.60 13.89 -10.16
C GLU A 89 7.98 14.50 -10.31
N ASP A 90 8.72 14.12 -11.36
CA ASP A 90 10.05 14.66 -11.63
C ASP A 90 10.01 16.07 -12.20
N LYS A 91 11.05 16.85 -11.91
CA LYS A 91 11.32 18.11 -12.61
C LYS A 91 11.66 17.83 -14.08
N GLU A 92 11.39 18.81 -14.92
CA GLU A 92 11.76 18.73 -16.34
C GLU A 92 13.30 18.74 -16.47
N ASN A 93 13.82 17.94 -17.40
CA ASN A 93 15.25 17.87 -17.76
C ASN A 93 16.20 17.39 -16.64
N VAL A 94 15.72 16.57 -15.69
CA VAL A 94 16.61 15.85 -14.77
C VAL A 94 17.27 14.67 -15.48
N VAL A 95 18.53 14.40 -15.14
CA VAL A 95 19.29 13.25 -15.69
C VAL A 95 18.96 11.96 -14.96
N VAL A 96 18.54 12.06 -13.70
CA VAL A 96 18.13 10.94 -12.84
C VAL A 96 16.80 11.32 -12.22
N GLY A 97 15.79 10.45 -12.38
CA GLY A 97 14.46 10.65 -11.80
C GLY A 97 14.46 10.62 -10.26
N THR A 98 13.32 10.97 -9.67
CA THR A 98 13.11 10.82 -8.23
C THR A 98 12.87 9.34 -7.92
N PRO A 99 13.57 8.76 -6.94
CA PRO A 99 13.37 7.37 -6.55
C PRO A 99 11.93 7.06 -6.14
N LEU A 100 11.50 5.81 -6.38
CA LEU A 100 10.29 5.26 -5.79
C LEU A 100 10.59 4.80 -4.36
N ILE A 101 9.74 5.14 -3.40
CA ILE A 101 9.94 4.80 -1.99
C ILE A 101 8.97 3.70 -1.58
N LEU A 102 9.48 2.68 -0.89
CA LEU A 102 8.71 1.52 -0.44
C LEU A 102 8.43 1.67 1.06
N ILE A 103 7.18 1.54 1.44
CA ILE A 103 6.70 1.75 2.81
C ILE A 103 5.91 0.53 3.31
N ASP A 104 6.14 0.15 4.57
CA ASP A 104 5.29 -0.80 5.29
C ASP A 104 3.89 -0.20 5.51
N PRO A 105 2.80 -0.85 5.02
CA PRO A 105 1.45 -0.32 5.11
C PRO A 105 0.86 -0.24 6.54
N ASN A 106 1.45 -0.95 7.50
CA ASN A 106 1.00 -1.02 8.89
C ASN A 106 1.81 -0.09 9.79
N LEU A 107 3.14 -0.03 9.57
CA LEU A 107 4.06 0.73 10.40
C LEU A 107 4.35 2.14 9.85
N ASN A 108 4.08 2.37 8.56
CA ASN A 108 4.48 3.57 7.83
C ASN A 108 5.99 3.84 7.94
N GLU A 109 6.79 2.78 7.82
CA GLU A 109 8.26 2.84 7.84
C GLU A 109 8.82 2.60 6.44
N VAL A 110 9.94 3.24 6.11
CA VAL A 110 10.63 3.01 4.84
C VAL A 110 11.37 1.68 4.89
N ILE A 111 11.02 0.79 3.97
CA ILE A 111 11.55 -0.58 3.88
C ILE A 111 12.41 -0.80 2.63
N GLY A 112 12.47 0.18 1.74
CA GLY A 112 13.24 0.11 0.51
C GLY A 112 13.04 1.30 -0.43
N TYR A 113 13.75 1.27 -1.55
CA TYR A 113 13.55 2.20 -2.66
C TYR A 113 13.89 1.56 -4.01
N MET A 114 13.47 2.18 -5.10
CA MET A 114 14.00 1.95 -6.45
C MET A 114 14.64 3.25 -6.91
N PRO A 115 15.95 3.26 -7.24
CA PRO A 115 16.59 4.44 -7.80
C PRO A 115 15.83 4.97 -9.02
N GLY A 116 15.86 6.30 -9.22
CA GLY A 116 15.35 6.88 -10.46
C GLY A 116 16.18 6.43 -11.67
N GLU A 117 15.52 6.28 -12.81
CA GLU A 117 16.17 6.08 -14.11
C GLU A 117 16.73 7.38 -14.69
#